data_AF-A0AAJ5WP00-F1
#
_entry.id   AF-A0AAJ5WP00-F1
#
_cell.length_a   1.000
_cell.length_b   1.000
_cell.length_c   1.000
_cell.angle_alpha   90.00
_cell.angle_beta   90.00
_cell.angle_gamma   90.00
#
_symmetry.space_group_name_H-M   'P 1'
#
loop_
_entity.id
_entity.type
_entity.pdbx_description
1 polymer ?
#
loop_
_entity_poly.entity_id
_entity_poly.type
_entity_poly.pdbx_seq_one_letter_code
_entity_poly.pdbx_strand_id
1 'polypeptide(L)'
;MQKEIFQRLERIDQLIRIKATGTPTELADKLGISERSVYEYLNLMKEFGAPIKFNSYRQSYYYDEEGCFQISFLPGGRRAG
;
A
#
# COMPACT_ATOMS: atom_id res chain seq x y z
N MET A 1 -16.02 1.81 9.10
CA MET A 1 -15.10 1.36 10.17
C MET A 1 -14.30 0.10 9.82
N GLN A 2 -14.84 -1.13 9.72
CA GLN A 2 -14.02 -2.32 9.38
C GLN A 2 -13.77 -2.55 7.88
N LYS A 3 -14.67 -2.12 6.98
CA LYS A 3 -14.48 -2.30 5.52
C LYS A 3 -13.36 -1.43 4.91
N GLU A 4 -13.02 -0.33 5.56
CA GLU A 4 -12.12 0.69 4.98
C GLU A 4 -10.65 0.29 4.99
N ILE A 5 -10.21 -0.55 5.94
CA ILE A 5 -8.78 -0.91 6.05
C ILE A 5 -8.28 -1.62 4.81
N PHE A 6 -8.98 -2.66 4.35
CA PHE A 6 -8.58 -3.41 3.16
C PHE A 6 -8.64 -2.54 1.90
N GLN A 7 -9.67 -1.71 1.76
CA GLN A 7 -9.78 -0.77 0.63
C GLN A 7 -8.64 0.24 0.60
N ARG A 8 -8.21 0.75 1.77
CA ARG A 8 -7.06 1.66 1.87
C ARG A 8 -5.76 0.94 1.55
N LEU A 9 -5.56 -0.28 2.03
CA LEU A 9 -4.37 -1.08 1.72
C LEU A 9 -4.28 -1.41 0.23
N GLU A 10 -5.39 -1.82 -0.40
CA GLU A 10 -5.46 -2.03 -1.86
C GLU A 10 -5.18 -0.74 -2.63
N ARG A 11 -5.73 0.39 -2.17
CA ARG A 11 -5.49 1.69 -2.81
C ARG A 11 -4.03 2.12 -2.68
N ILE A 12 -3.42 1.91 -1.53
CA ILE A 12 -2.00 2.21 -1.30
C ILE A 12 -1.12 1.31 -2.17
N ASP A 13 -1.37 -0.01 -2.22
CA ASP A 13 -0.67 -0.95 -3.12
C ASP A 13 -0.69 -0.44 -4.56
N GLN A 14 -1.88 -0.14 -5.08
CA GLN A 14 -2.05 0.34 -6.45
C GLN A 14 -1.21 1.59 -6.71
N LEU A 15 -1.27 2.58 -5.81
CA LEU A 15 -0.54 3.84 -5.95
C LEU A 15 0.98 3.65 -5.85
N ILE A 16 1.46 2.75 -4.99
CA ILE A 16 2.88 2.42 -4.87
C ILE A 16 3.39 1.75 -6.15
N ARG A 17 2.65 0.78 -6.70
CA ARG A 17 3.02 0.06 -7.93
C ARG A 17 3.15 0.96 -9.14
N ILE A 18 2.22 1.90 -9.30
CA ILE A 18 2.27 2.88 -10.40
C ILE A 18 3.13 4.13 -10.05
N LYS A 19 3.74 4.17 -8.86
CA LYS A 19 4.59 5.26 -8.36
C LYS A 19 3.87 6.63 -8.41
N ALA A 20 2.60 6.63 -8.01
CA ALA A 20 1.73 7.81 -7.99
C ALA A 20 1.20 8.13 -6.59
N THR A 21 1.92 7.77 -5.52
CA THR A 21 1.48 8.12 -4.17
C THR A 21 1.52 9.61 -3.93
N GLY A 22 2.51 10.31 -4.50
CA GLY A 22 2.87 11.65 -4.04
C GLY A 22 3.64 11.57 -2.72
N THR A 23 3.85 12.74 -2.14
CA THR A 23 4.30 12.95 -0.76
C THR A 23 3.33 12.32 0.25
N PRO A 24 3.74 12.14 1.52
CA PRO A 24 2.85 11.64 2.57
C PRO A 24 1.54 12.42 2.70
N THR A 25 1.60 13.75 2.60
CA THR A 25 0.44 14.64 2.66
C THR A 25 -0.49 14.42 1.46
N GLU A 26 0.03 14.36 0.24
CA GLU A 26 -0.79 14.09 -0.96
C GLU A 26 -1.40 12.68 -0.94
N LEU A 27 -0.69 11.70 -0.39
CA LEU A 27 -1.23 10.35 -0.20
C LEU A 27 -2.38 10.36 0.83
N ALA A 28 -2.25 11.14 1.90
CA ALA A 28 -3.32 11.35 2.89
C ALA A 28 -4.57 11.96 2.23
N ASP A 29 -4.41 13.00 1.41
CA ASP A 29 -5.51 13.63 0.68
C ASP A 29 -6.19 12.65 -0.29
N LYS A 30 -5.42 11.87 -1.04
CA LYS A 30 -5.95 10.83 -1.94
C LYS A 30 -6.76 9.75 -1.23
N LEU A 31 -6.46 9.50 0.05
CA LEU A 31 -7.10 8.48 0.88
C LEU A 31 -8.18 9.06 1.80
N GLY A 32 -8.31 10.39 1.90
CA GLY A 32 -9.21 11.07 2.82
C GLY A 32 -8.90 10.78 4.29
N ILE A 33 -7.61 10.70 4.65
CA ILE A 33 -7.13 10.39 6.00
C ILE A 33 -6.06 11.38 6.46
N SER A 34 -5.67 11.29 7.73
CA SER A 34 -4.54 12.06 8.25
C SER A 34 -3.20 11.52 7.73
N GLU A 35 -2.19 12.37 7.65
CA GLU A 35 -0.82 11.96 7.32
C GLU A 35 -0.28 10.93 8.33
N ARG A 36 -0.65 11.05 9.61
CA ARG A 36 -0.33 10.04 10.63
C ARG A 36 -0.84 8.66 10.24
N SER A 37 -2.10 8.58 9.80
CA SER A 37 -2.71 7.33 9.37
C SER A 37 -2.03 6.74 8.13
N VAL A 38 -1.50 7.57 7.23
CA VAL A 38 -0.66 7.10 6.11
C VAL A 38 0.56 6.35 6.63
N TYR A 39 1.29 6.93 7.58
CA TYR A 39 2.46 6.23 8.17
C TYR A 39 2.06 4.94 8.89
N GLU A 40 0.92 4.92 9.58
CA GLU A 40 0.39 3.71 10.23
C GLU A 40 0.13 2.61 9.19
N TYR A 41 -0.50 2.91 8.04
CA TYR A 41 -0.70 1.93 6.97
C TYR A 41 0.60 1.48 6.30
N LEU A 42 1.52 2.41 6.02
CA LEU A 42 2.80 2.06 5.40
C LEU A 42 3.66 1.18 6.32
N ASN A 43 3.66 1.47 7.62
CA ASN A 43 4.36 0.64 8.62
C ASN A 43 3.70 -0.72 8.74
N LEU A 44 2.37 -0.79 8.78
CA LEU A 44 1.65 -2.07 8.76
C LEU A 44 2.06 -2.91 7.55
N MET A 45 2.01 -2.36 6.33
CA MET A 45 2.41 -3.07 5.12
C MET A 45 3.87 -3.55 5.19
N LYS A 46 4.79 -2.74 5.72
CA LYS A 46 6.20 -3.12 5.93
C LYS A 46 6.36 -4.25 6.95
N GLU A 47 5.60 -4.22 8.04
CA GLU A 47 5.59 -5.29 9.06
C GLU A 47 5.10 -6.62 8.47
N PHE A 48 4.20 -6.57 7.48
CA PHE A 48 3.77 -7.73 6.69
C PHE A 48 4.70 -8.06 5.51
N GLY A 49 5.89 -7.45 5.43
CA GLY A 49 6.94 -7.81 4.47
C GLY A 49 6.94 -7.01 3.17
N ALA A 50 6.11 -5.97 3.01
CA ALA A 50 6.15 -5.14 1.81
C ALA A 50 7.44 -4.28 1.77
N PRO A 51 8.30 -4.39 0.75
CA PRO A 51 9.58 -3.69 0.69
C PRO A 51 9.40 -2.23 0.23
N ILE A 52 8.67 -1.42 1.00
CA ILE A 52 8.30 -0.05 0.64
C ILE A 52 9.45 0.92 0.93
N LYS A 53 9.86 1.68 -0.08
CA LYS A 53 10.81 2.80 0.02
C LYS A 53 10.17 4.10 -0.48
N PHE A 54 10.72 5.22 -0.06
CA PHE A 54 10.32 6.55 -0.56
C PHE A 54 11.43 7.13 -1.45
N ASN A 55 11.06 7.64 -2.61
CA ASN A 55 11.96 8.38 -3.49
C ASN A 55 11.63 9.88 -3.36
N SER A 56 12.53 10.66 -2.77
CA SER A 56 12.35 12.10 -2.54
C SER A 56 12.33 12.91 -3.83
N TYR A 57 13.09 12.52 -4.85
CA TYR A 57 13.11 13.21 -6.15
C TYR A 57 11.81 13.01 -6.92
N ARG A 58 11.26 11.78 -6.92
CA ARG A 58 9.97 11.46 -7.54
C ARG A 58 8.77 11.80 -6.68
N GLN A 59 9.00 12.11 -5.41
CA GLN A 59 7.97 12.28 -4.38
C GLN A 59 6.95 11.13 -4.44
N SER A 60 7.44 9.89 -4.37
CA SER A 60 6.54 8.73 -4.36
C SER A 60 7.15 7.56 -3.60
N TYR A 61 6.29 6.82 -2.92
CA TYR A 61 6.58 5.49 -2.45
C TYR A 61 6.62 4.51 -3.63
N TYR A 62 7.44 3.48 -3.50
CA TYR A 62 7.64 2.39 -4.46
C TYR A 62 8.02 1.10 -3.73
N TYR A 63 7.81 -0.05 -4.36
CA TYR A 63 8.38 -1.32 -3.91
C TYR A 63 9.79 -1.47 -4.44
N ASP A 64 10.72 -1.87 -3.56
CA ASP A 64 12.12 -2.15 -3.91
C ASP A 64 12.29 -3.38 -4.80
N GLU A 65 11.25 -4.22 -4.86
CA GLU A 65 11.17 -5.43 -5.66
C GLU A 65 9.83 -5.44 -6.44
N GLU A 66 9.79 -6.14 -7.57
CA GLU A 66 8.53 -6.29 -8.32
C GLU A 66 7.53 -7.15 -7.55
N GLY A 67 6.30 -6.65 -7.40
CA GLY A 67 5.26 -7.38 -6.67
C GLY A 67 4.00 -6.55 -6.41
N CYS A 68 3.12 -7.13 -5.61
CA CYS A 68 1.93 -6.48 -5.07
C CYS A 68 1.65 -6.96 -3.65
N PHE A 69 1.03 -6.10 -2.86
CA PHE A 69 0.56 -6.40 -1.51
C PHE A 69 -0.91 -6.82 -1.58
N GLN A 70 -1.16 -8.12 -1.50
CA GLN A 70 -2.49 -8.70 -1.64
C GLN A 70 -2.96 -9.36 -0.35
N ILE A 71 -4.12 -8.94 0.16
CA ILE A 71 -4.82 -9.62 1.25
C ILE A 71 -6.08 -10.27 0.68
N SER A 72 -6.14 -11.60 0.70
CA SER A 72 -7.28 -12.33 0.16
C SER A 72 -7.52 -13.65 0.89
N PHE A 73 -8.77 -14.09 0.92
CA PHE A 73 -9.13 -15.45 1.32
C PHE A 73 -9.00 -16.36 0.10
N LEU A 74 -8.14 -17.38 0.20
CA LEU A 74 -7.99 -18.40 -0.84
C LEU A 74 -8.80 -19.63 -0.43
N PRO A 75 -9.94 -19.92 -1.07
CA PRO A 75 -10.67 -21.16 -0.82
C PRO A 75 -9.79 -22.34 -1.25
N GLY A 76 -9.74 -23.38 -0.42
CA GLY A 76 -8.93 -24.57 -0.73
C GLY A 76 -9.45 -25.29 -1.97
N GLY A 77 -8.75 -25.17 -3.11
CA GLY A 77 -9.11 -25.93 -4.30
C GLY A 77 -8.59 -25.47 -5.66
N ARG A 78 -7.27 -25.35 -5.83
CA ARG A 78 -6.45 -25.99 -6.88
C ARG A 78 -5.08 -25.33 -6.86
N ARG A 79 -4.05 -26.14 -6.57
CA ARG A 79 -2.71 -25.87 -7.10
C ARG A 79 -2.88 -25.78 -8.62
N ALA A 80 -2.88 -24.56 -9.17
CA ALA A 80 -2.59 -24.39 -10.58
C ALA A 80 -1.11 -24.78 -10.76
N GLY A 81 -0.87 -25.69 -11.71
CA GLY A 81 0.45 -26.24 -11.99
C GLY A 81 1.44 -25.22 -12.53
#